data_AF-A0A3M1D6J9-F1
#
_entry.id   AF-A0A3M1D6J9-F1
#
_cell.length_a   1.000
_cell.length_b   1.000
_cell.length_c   1.000
_cell.angle_alpha   90.00
_cell.angle_beta   90.00
_cell.angle_gamma   90.00
#
_symmetry.space_group_name_H-M   'P 1'
#
loop_
_entity.id
_entity.type
_entity.pdbx_description
1 polymer ?
#
loop_
_entity_poly.entity_id
_entity_poly.type
_entity_poly.pdbx_seq_one_letter_code
_entity_poly.pdbx_strand_id
1 'polypeptide(L)'
;MTRNYDELTGPLNRAVFFRPTRERVRDFLSPHANPVVRIDGHDYPVFDISMNGMAVLAPSNAPLEPGVELDLELRLYDKPVFDGRARVARVGTGGRRVQVGLALTSGFIDLPALARRDEEERMQRELSMGPDPYSDLVPERYRQALSRVVLFVQYQRQALFRHEARYREMGGEEGRRGIEALQQAALERLRAPWTELRLAACAATAEFMEDRARVQAAKQLTEMVLTPLLLDAPCIRRSYEKPLGYPGDYQVMLYCYDQALEGDSVFGRVFHRLWLEHPLPSGVRTRRDLVVDLAIDQHRRLIADSHGTPDLRITSLGCGPAREVPTFIERRPHWPGSVTWTLIDQDEEALSVAYQTAQRATVRSSSDTRLRCLNMSFTQLAQAPGNLPLAANQHFVFSSGLFDYLREPGASELLAVLYDGLAPGGLVAVGNAVGPNEDYWSPGFVLDWTLIYRTRDEMLRLASRLPADAEVQVRLEPGQAYWYLLARKPGRVG
;
A
#
# COMPACT_ATOMS: atom_id res chain seq x y z
N MET A 1 -6.83 -28.43 -10.47
CA MET A 1 -7.46 -29.49 -9.66
C MET A 1 -8.96 -29.40 -9.85
N THR A 2 -9.61 -30.51 -10.20
CA THR A 2 -11.07 -30.63 -10.31
C THR A 2 -11.63 -30.78 -8.90
N ARG A 3 -12.50 -29.86 -8.46
CA ARG A 3 -13.18 -29.98 -7.15
C ARG A 3 -14.32 -30.99 -7.26
N ASN A 4 -14.48 -31.84 -6.24
CA ASN A 4 -15.62 -32.75 -6.16
C ASN A 4 -16.89 -31.98 -5.75
N TYR A 5 -18.07 -32.44 -6.20
CA TYR A 5 -19.33 -31.71 -5.99
C TYR A 5 -19.68 -31.52 -4.51
N ASP A 6 -19.28 -32.47 -3.65
CA ASP A 6 -19.47 -32.42 -2.19
C ASP A 6 -18.61 -31.35 -1.49
N GLU A 7 -17.59 -30.82 -2.16
CA GLU A 7 -16.73 -29.73 -1.66
C GLU A 7 -17.29 -28.34 -1.98
N LEU A 8 -18.34 -28.27 -2.82
CA LEU A 8 -19.04 -27.04 -3.18
C LEU A 8 -20.12 -26.75 -2.13
N THR A 9 -19.70 -26.25 -0.98
CA THR A 9 -20.63 -25.72 0.02
C THR A 9 -21.37 -24.51 -0.55
N GLY A 10 -22.66 -24.69 -0.87
CA GLY A 10 -23.53 -23.62 -1.31
C GLY A 10 -23.66 -22.51 -0.26
N PRO A 11 -23.99 -21.28 -0.66
CA PRO A 11 -24.10 -20.16 0.27
C PRO A 11 -25.19 -20.40 1.33
N LEU A 12 -24.91 -20.06 2.59
CA LEU A 12 -25.89 -20.06 3.68
C LEU A 12 -26.62 -18.71 3.77
N ASN A 13 -27.83 -18.71 4.32
CA ASN A 13 -28.65 -17.52 4.60
C ASN A 13 -29.07 -16.73 3.33
N ARG A 14 -29.09 -15.38 3.39
CA ARG A 14 -29.57 -14.51 2.30
C ARG A 14 -28.80 -14.66 0.98
N ALA A 15 -27.62 -15.27 1.00
CA ALA A 15 -26.79 -15.52 -0.18
C ALA A 15 -27.29 -16.70 -1.03
N VAL A 16 -28.31 -17.45 -0.59
CA VAL A 16 -29.02 -18.46 -1.41
C VAL A 16 -29.75 -17.81 -2.59
N PHE A 17 -30.19 -16.56 -2.44
CA PHE A 17 -30.82 -15.81 -3.53
C PHE A 17 -29.74 -15.15 -4.39
N PHE A 18 -29.59 -15.65 -5.63
CA PHE A 18 -28.70 -15.04 -6.61
C PHE A 18 -29.06 -13.56 -6.80
N ARG A 19 -28.07 -12.69 -6.63
CA ARG A 19 -28.17 -11.27 -6.96
C ARG A 19 -27.10 -10.97 -7.99
N PRO A 20 -27.45 -10.29 -9.11
CA PRO A 20 -26.44 -9.81 -10.04
C PRO A 20 -25.42 -8.95 -9.31
N THR A 21 -24.14 -9.13 -9.66
CA THR A 21 -23.04 -8.32 -9.15
C THR A 21 -23.36 -6.84 -9.37
N ARG A 22 -23.16 -6.03 -8.33
CA ARG A 22 -23.29 -4.57 -8.40
C ARG A 22 -21.91 -3.98 -8.43
N GLU A 23 -21.64 -3.18 -9.45
CA GLU A 23 -20.41 -2.44 -9.61
C GLU A 23 -20.59 -1.03 -9.05
N ARG A 24 -19.64 -0.55 -8.24
CA ARG A 24 -19.62 0.87 -7.88
C ARG A 24 -19.15 1.64 -9.11
N VAL A 25 -19.87 2.70 -9.47
CA VAL A 25 -19.57 3.49 -10.67
C VAL A 25 -18.12 3.95 -10.71
N ARG A 26 -17.60 4.47 -9.59
CA ARG A 26 -16.22 4.97 -9.49
C ARG A 26 -15.14 3.90 -9.70
N ASP A 27 -15.50 2.62 -9.55
CA ASP A 27 -14.60 1.48 -9.67
C ASP A 27 -14.77 0.82 -11.06
N PHE A 28 -15.81 1.20 -11.83
CA PHE A 28 -16.23 0.56 -13.09
C PHE A 28 -16.18 1.48 -14.32
N LEU A 29 -16.45 2.77 -14.15
CA LEU A 29 -16.44 3.78 -15.22
C LEU A 29 -15.43 4.87 -14.89
N SER A 30 -14.88 5.48 -15.94
CA SER A 30 -13.99 6.63 -15.80
C SER A 30 -14.70 7.82 -15.12
N PRO A 31 -13.96 8.71 -14.43
CA PRO A 31 -14.54 9.90 -13.81
C PRO A 31 -15.26 10.83 -14.81
N HIS A 32 -14.89 10.78 -16.09
CA HIS A 32 -15.47 11.61 -17.15
C HIS A 32 -16.80 11.07 -17.67
N ALA A 33 -17.12 9.79 -17.44
CA ALA A 33 -18.38 9.19 -17.87
C ALA A 33 -19.60 9.89 -17.27
N ASN A 34 -19.45 10.51 -16.09
CA ASN A 34 -20.48 11.23 -15.35
C ASN A 34 -21.87 10.55 -15.46
N PRO A 35 -22.02 9.29 -15.02
CA PRO A 35 -23.26 8.57 -15.22
C PRO A 35 -24.36 9.18 -14.36
N VAL A 36 -25.45 9.58 -15.02
CA VAL A 36 -26.62 10.19 -14.40
C VAL A 36 -27.88 9.47 -14.86
N VAL A 37 -28.85 9.40 -13.95
CA VAL A 37 -30.18 8.90 -14.25
C VAL A 37 -31.13 10.07 -14.23
N ARG A 38 -31.81 10.30 -15.34
CA ARG A 38 -32.85 11.31 -15.46
C ARG A 38 -34.20 10.69 -15.10
N ILE A 39 -34.88 11.28 -14.12
CA ILE A 39 -36.25 10.92 -13.71
C ILE A 39 -37.02 12.23 -13.60
N ASP A 40 -38.17 12.32 -14.26
CA ASP A 40 -39.03 13.52 -14.25
C ASP A 40 -38.26 14.83 -14.56
N GLY A 41 -37.28 14.76 -15.45
CA GLY A 41 -36.44 15.90 -15.84
C GLY A 41 -35.32 16.27 -14.86
N HIS A 42 -35.14 15.51 -13.77
CA HIS A 42 -34.07 15.71 -12.79
C HIS A 42 -32.96 14.67 -12.93
N ASP A 43 -31.71 15.12 -12.93
CA ASP A 43 -30.54 14.24 -13.02
C ASP A 43 -30.01 13.84 -11.64
N TYR A 44 -29.92 12.54 -11.42
CA TYR A 44 -29.41 11.93 -10.20
C TYR A 44 -28.12 11.16 -10.49
N PRO A 45 -26.99 11.49 -9.84
CA PRO A 45 -25.73 10.78 -10.02
C PRO A 45 -25.86 9.30 -9.62
N VAL A 46 -25.32 8.41 -10.45
CA VAL A 46 -25.30 6.97 -10.16
C VAL A 46 -24.20 6.63 -9.18
N PHE A 47 -24.53 5.89 -8.13
CA PHE A 47 -23.62 5.40 -7.10
C PHE A 47 -23.10 3.99 -7.42
N ASP A 48 -24.03 3.07 -7.71
CA ASP A 48 -23.72 1.69 -8.11
C ASP A 48 -24.73 1.20 -9.16
N ILE A 49 -24.31 0.23 -9.96
CA ILE A 49 -25.07 -0.27 -11.11
C ILE A 49 -24.97 -1.79 -11.21
N SER A 50 -26.05 -2.44 -11.62
CA SER A 50 -26.11 -3.85 -11.96
C SER A 50 -27.00 -4.06 -13.18
N MET A 51 -26.96 -5.28 -13.72
CA MET A 51 -27.77 -5.66 -14.88
C MET A 51 -29.28 -5.36 -14.72
N ASN A 52 -29.81 -5.44 -13.50
CA ASN A 52 -31.24 -5.31 -13.19
C ASN A 52 -31.60 -4.10 -12.31
N GLY A 53 -30.69 -3.15 -12.10
CA GLY A 53 -30.97 -2.02 -11.22
C GLY A 53 -29.77 -1.15 -10.96
N MET A 54 -29.99 -0.06 -10.25
CA MET A 54 -28.94 0.90 -9.91
C MET A 54 -29.29 1.62 -8.62
N ALA A 55 -28.31 2.26 -8.01
CA ALA A 55 -28.54 3.18 -6.91
C ALA A 55 -28.09 4.57 -7.32
N VAL A 56 -28.89 5.58 -6.99
CA VAL A 56 -28.61 6.99 -7.28
C VAL A 56 -28.47 7.79 -5.99
N LEU A 57 -27.78 8.92 -6.06
CA LEU A 57 -27.68 9.88 -4.95
C LEU A 57 -28.68 11.01 -5.16
N ALA A 58 -29.77 11.00 -4.38
CA ALA A 58 -30.81 12.01 -4.47
C ALA A 58 -30.81 12.93 -3.23
N PRO A 59 -31.27 14.19 -3.33
CA PRO A 59 -31.61 14.99 -2.16
C PRO A 59 -32.63 14.27 -1.28
N SER A 60 -32.56 14.45 0.04
CA SER A 60 -33.45 13.77 0.99
C SER A 60 -34.94 14.13 0.81
N ASN A 61 -35.24 15.22 0.12
CA ASN A 61 -36.59 15.68 -0.23
C ASN A 61 -36.98 15.34 -1.68
N ALA A 62 -36.21 14.53 -2.39
CA ALA A 62 -36.59 14.08 -3.73
C ALA A 62 -37.88 13.23 -3.65
N PRO A 63 -38.83 13.38 -4.60
CA PRO A 63 -40.12 12.69 -4.60
C PRO A 63 -39.99 11.22 -5.04
N LEU A 64 -39.03 10.49 -4.48
CA LEU A 64 -38.72 9.10 -4.81
C LEU A 64 -39.13 8.22 -3.63
N GLU A 65 -40.39 7.79 -3.58
CA GLU A 65 -40.92 6.97 -2.49
C GLU A 65 -40.83 5.46 -2.80
N PRO A 66 -40.56 4.59 -1.81
CA PRO A 66 -40.53 3.15 -2.03
C PRO A 66 -41.84 2.61 -2.65
N GLY A 67 -41.71 1.78 -3.67
CA GLY A 67 -42.82 1.15 -4.38
C GLY A 67 -43.33 1.92 -5.60
N VAL A 68 -42.94 3.18 -5.78
CA VAL A 68 -43.30 3.98 -6.96
C VAL A 68 -42.63 3.41 -8.21
N GLU A 69 -43.40 3.23 -9.29
CA GLU A 69 -42.90 2.95 -10.64
C GLU A 69 -42.67 4.28 -11.36
N LEU A 70 -41.57 4.38 -12.09
CA LEU A 70 -41.16 5.58 -12.80
C LEU A 70 -40.45 5.22 -14.10
N ASP A 71 -40.50 6.14 -15.07
CA ASP A 71 -39.64 6.11 -16.26
C ASP A 71 -38.28 6.72 -15.92
N LEU A 72 -37.22 6.17 -16.49
CA LEU A 72 -35.87 6.68 -16.32
C LEU A 72 -35.05 6.57 -17.60
N GLU A 73 -34.12 7.49 -17.75
CA GLU A 73 -33.08 7.46 -18.78
C GLU A 73 -31.71 7.48 -18.09
N LEU A 74 -30.91 6.44 -18.32
CA LEU A 74 -29.51 6.43 -17.91
C LEU A 74 -28.66 7.07 -19.02
N ARG A 75 -27.80 8.00 -18.64
CA ARG A 75 -26.90 8.72 -19.54
C ARG A 75 -25.44 8.55 -19.11
N LEU A 76 -24.55 8.34 -20.08
CA LEU A 76 -23.10 8.48 -19.92
C LEU A 76 -22.62 9.53 -20.93
N TYR A 77 -21.69 10.39 -20.54
CA TYR A 77 -21.19 11.49 -21.40
C TYR A 77 -22.32 12.36 -21.98
N ASP A 78 -23.34 12.63 -21.15
CA ASP A 78 -24.57 13.32 -21.54
C ASP A 78 -25.34 12.68 -22.71
N LYS A 79 -25.01 11.44 -23.11
CA LYS A 79 -25.72 10.69 -24.14
C LYS A 79 -26.53 9.56 -23.51
N PRO A 80 -27.77 9.30 -23.94
CA PRO A 80 -28.55 8.18 -23.45
C PRO A 80 -27.86 6.85 -23.79
N VAL A 81 -27.84 5.95 -22.80
CA VAL A 81 -27.33 4.58 -22.93
C VAL A 81 -28.39 3.52 -22.62
N PHE A 82 -29.42 3.88 -21.87
CA PHE A 82 -30.53 3.00 -21.51
C PHE A 82 -31.77 3.85 -21.20
N ASP A 83 -32.93 3.37 -21.62
CA ASP A 83 -34.24 3.95 -21.35
C ASP A 83 -35.15 2.81 -20.87
N GLY A 84 -35.94 3.06 -19.84
CA GLY A 84 -36.90 2.09 -19.35
C GLY A 84 -37.56 2.47 -18.04
N ARG A 85 -38.31 1.53 -17.47
CA ARG A 85 -39.01 1.66 -16.20
C ARG A 85 -38.26 1.02 -15.06
N ALA A 86 -38.41 1.61 -13.89
CA ALA A 86 -37.95 1.04 -12.64
C ALA A 86 -38.93 1.32 -11.51
N ARG A 87 -38.85 0.45 -10.50
CA ARG A 87 -39.47 0.65 -9.21
C ARG A 87 -38.47 1.15 -8.19
N VAL A 88 -38.86 2.13 -7.38
CA VAL A 88 -38.08 2.52 -6.21
C VAL A 88 -38.11 1.37 -5.19
N ALA A 89 -37.02 0.64 -5.09
CA ALA A 89 -36.91 -0.54 -4.23
C ALA A 89 -36.57 -0.18 -2.78
N ARG A 90 -35.82 0.91 -2.57
CA ARG A 90 -35.44 1.40 -1.24
C ARG A 90 -35.06 2.88 -1.29
N VAL A 91 -35.26 3.57 -0.16
CA VAL A 91 -34.75 4.92 0.09
C VAL A 91 -33.95 4.87 1.38
N GLY A 92 -32.69 5.31 1.33
CA GLY A 92 -31.83 5.40 2.51
C GLY A 92 -32.31 6.47 3.49
N THR A 93 -31.89 6.36 4.75
CA THR A 93 -32.22 7.32 5.81
C THR A 93 -30.98 8.15 6.21
N GLY A 94 -31.17 9.47 6.39
CA GLY A 94 -30.16 10.38 6.95
C GLY A 94 -29.38 11.25 5.93
N GLY A 95 -28.91 12.41 6.41
CA GLY A 95 -28.07 13.35 5.64
C GLY A 95 -28.86 14.30 4.69
N ARG A 96 -28.12 15.13 3.93
CA ARG A 96 -28.66 16.04 2.89
C ARG A 96 -28.88 15.35 1.54
N ARG A 97 -28.21 14.21 1.33
CA ARG A 97 -28.38 13.32 0.18
C ARG A 97 -28.55 11.88 0.68
N VAL A 98 -29.48 11.16 0.10
CA VAL A 98 -29.79 9.76 0.40
C VAL A 98 -29.51 8.88 -0.82
N GLN A 99 -29.15 7.62 -0.57
CA GLN A 99 -29.04 6.62 -1.62
C GLN A 99 -30.43 6.04 -1.91
N VAL A 100 -30.89 6.17 -3.15
CA VAL A 100 -32.16 5.60 -3.62
C VAL A 100 -31.85 4.41 -4.52
N GLY A 101 -32.40 3.24 -4.20
CA GLY A 101 -32.25 2.03 -5.01
C GLY A 101 -33.39 1.87 -5.99
N LEU A 102 -33.07 1.76 -7.28
CA LEU A 102 -33.99 1.56 -8.39
C LEU A 102 -33.84 0.12 -8.92
N ALA A 103 -34.94 -0.61 -8.98
CA ALA A 103 -34.99 -1.95 -9.57
C ALA A 103 -35.68 -1.86 -10.93
N LEU A 104 -34.99 -2.24 -12.01
CA LEU A 104 -35.56 -2.16 -13.35
C LEU A 104 -36.74 -3.12 -13.46
N THR A 105 -37.84 -2.61 -14.02
CA THR A 105 -39.06 -3.38 -14.31
C THR A 105 -39.26 -3.59 -15.80
N SER A 106 -38.44 -2.94 -16.63
CA SER A 106 -38.29 -3.23 -18.06
C SER A 106 -36.83 -3.21 -18.50
N GLY A 107 -36.47 -4.10 -19.42
CA GLY A 107 -35.11 -4.14 -19.98
C GLY A 107 -34.05 -4.58 -18.98
N PHE A 108 -32.79 -4.46 -19.39
CA PHE A 108 -31.62 -4.71 -18.56
C PHE A 108 -30.47 -3.81 -19.02
N ILE A 109 -29.49 -3.61 -18.14
CA ILE A 109 -28.30 -2.83 -18.43
C ILE A 109 -27.18 -3.77 -18.87
N ASP A 110 -26.69 -3.58 -20.09
CA ASP A 110 -25.50 -4.25 -20.60
C ASP A 110 -24.24 -3.54 -20.05
N LEU A 111 -23.76 -4.01 -18.89
CA LEU A 111 -22.55 -3.50 -18.26
C LEU A 111 -21.34 -3.57 -19.22
N PRO A 112 -21.02 -4.71 -19.88
CA PRO A 112 -19.97 -4.76 -20.89
C PRO A 112 -20.09 -3.68 -21.98
N ALA A 113 -21.29 -3.39 -22.47
CA ALA A 113 -21.49 -2.32 -23.46
C ALA A 113 -21.22 -0.92 -22.88
N LEU A 114 -21.60 -0.65 -21.63
CA LEU A 114 -21.27 0.61 -20.96
C LEU A 114 -19.75 0.79 -20.80
N ALA A 115 -19.05 -0.26 -20.38
CA ALA A 115 -17.60 -0.24 -20.22
C ALA A 115 -16.88 0.02 -21.56
N ARG A 116 -17.30 -0.66 -22.64
CA ARG A 116 -16.76 -0.42 -23.99
C ARG A 116 -17.00 1.02 -24.45
N ARG A 117 -18.19 1.55 -24.22
CA ARG A 117 -18.52 2.94 -24.61
C ARG A 117 -17.70 3.96 -23.83
N ASP A 118 -17.48 3.72 -22.53
CA ASP A 118 -16.60 4.55 -21.71
C ASP A 118 -15.15 4.52 -22.20
N GLU A 119 -14.66 3.34 -22.58
CA GLU A 119 -13.34 3.17 -23.17
C GLU A 119 -13.20 3.89 -24.52
N GLU A 120 -14.20 3.79 -25.41
CA GLU A 120 -14.22 4.46 -26.71
C GLU A 120 -14.23 5.99 -26.57
N GLU A 121 -15.09 6.55 -25.72
CA GLU A 121 -15.16 8.00 -25.46
C GLU A 121 -13.88 8.51 -24.81
N ARG A 122 -13.30 7.74 -23.88
CA ARG A 122 -12.00 8.05 -23.27
C ARG A 122 -10.90 8.10 -24.33
N MET A 123 -10.80 7.08 -25.17
CA MET A 123 -9.82 7.02 -26.25
C MET A 123 -9.97 8.20 -27.23
N GLN A 124 -11.20 8.48 -27.69
CA GLN A 124 -11.46 9.61 -28.60
C GLN A 124 -11.06 10.95 -27.97
N ARG A 125 -11.36 11.14 -26.68
CA ARG A 125 -10.98 12.32 -25.93
C ARG A 125 -9.47 12.46 -25.80
N GLU A 126 -8.77 11.38 -25.44
CA GLU A 126 -7.30 11.35 -25.35
C GLU A 126 -6.63 11.72 -26.68
N LEU A 127 -7.11 11.14 -27.79
CA LEU A 127 -6.60 11.43 -29.13
C LEU A 127 -6.89 12.87 -29.58
N SER A 128 -8.03 13.43 -29.20
CA SER A 128 -8.46 14.77 -29.64
C SER A 128 -7.82 15.89 -28.82
N MET A 129 -7.76 15.71 -27.50
CA MET A 129 -7.29 16.75 -26.56
C MET A 129 -5.78 16.67 -26.32
N GLY A 130 -5.15 15.54 -26.61
CA GLY A 130 -3.73 15.33 -26.29
C GLY A 130 -3.42 15.65 -24.82
N PRO A 131 -2.32 16.35 -24.52
CA PRO A 131 -1.95 16.68 -23.13
C PRO A 131 -2.69 17.90 -22.56
N ASP A 132 -3.54 18.60 -23.34
CA ASP A 132 -4.15 19.87 -22.94
C ASP A 132 -4.96 19.81 -21.63
N PRO A 133 -5.71 18.73 -21.31
CA PRO A 133 -6.43 18.62 -20.04
C PRO A 133 -5.51 18.68 -18.80
N TYR A 134 -4.23 18.31 -18.94
CA TYR A 134 -3.25 18.47 -17.87
C TYR A 134 -2.81 19.93 -17.71
N SER A 135 -2.81 20.72 -18.79
CA SER A 135 -2.40 22.12 -18.73
C SER A 135 -3.42 23.03 -18.01
N ASP A 136 -4.69 22.63 -17.97
CA ASP A 136 -5.70 23.37 -17.20
C ASP A 136 -5.73 22.97 -15.71
N LEU A 137 -5.57 21.68 -15.41
CA LEU A 137 -5.72 21.15 -14.06
C LEU A 137 -4.42 21.19 -13.24
N VAL A 138 -3.26 20.96 -13.86
CA VAL A 138 -2.00 20.82 -13.13
C VAL A 138 -1.41 22.21 -12.87
N PRO A 139 -1.17 22.65 -11.63
CA PRO A 139 -0.65 24.00 -11.38
C PRO A 139 0.70 24.28 -12.05
N GLU A 140 0.90 25.52 -12.51
CA GLU A 140 2.12 25.94 -13.23
C GLU A 140 3.40 25.67 -12.45
N ARG A 141 3.41 25.96 -11.14
CA ARG A 141 4.56 25.69 -10.27
C ARG A 141 4.94 24.20 -10.27
N TYR A 142 3.95 23.31 -10.28
CA TYR A 142 4.20 21.87 -10.35
C TYR A 142 4.73 21.45 -11.71
N ARG A 143 4.14 21.97 -12.80
CA ARG A 143 4.66 21.70 -14.15
C ARG A 143 6.13 22.11 -14.28
N GLN A 144 6.49 23.30 -13.80
CA GLN A 144 7.88 23.78 -13.82
C GLN A 144 8.81 22.87 -13.00
N ALA A 145 8.41 22.48 -11.79
CA ALA A 145 9.18 21.57 -10.95
C ALA A 145 9.36 20.20 -11.64
N LEU A 146 8.27 19.61 -12.17
CA LEU A 146 8.30 18.34 -12.88
C LEU A 146 9.16 18.42 -14.14
N SER A 147 9.06 19.49 -14.95
CA SER A 147 9.90 19.67 -16.13
C SER A 147 11.38 19.73 -15.78
N ARG A 148 11.77 20.38 -14.68
CA ARG A 148 13.16 20.35 -14.20
C ARG A 148 13.62 18.93 -13.86
N VAL A 149 12.77 18.15 -13.18
CA VAL A 149 13.08 16.74 -12.86
C VAL A 149 13.24 15.92 -14.13
N VAL A 150 12.29 16.02 -15.06
CA VAL A 150 12.30 15.28 -16.34
C VAL A 150 13.54 15.61 -17.16
N LEU A 151 13.85 16.89 -17.33
CA LEU A 151 15.04 17.34 -18.07
C LEU A 151 16.32 16.82 -17.43
N PHE A 152 16.42 16.89 -16.10
CA PHE A 152 17.56 16.35 -15.36
C PHE A 152 17.72 14.85 -15.59
N VAL A 153 16.67 14.05 -15.34
CA VAL A 153 16.71 12.59 -15.48
C VAL A 153 17.03 12.19 -16.91
N GLN A 154 16.37 12.80 -17.90
CA GLN A 154 16.60 12.53 -19.32
C GLN A 154 18.04 12.84 -19.73
N TYR A 155 18.59 13.98 -19.28
CA TYR A 155 19.97 14.37 -19.57
C TYR A 155 20.97 13.38 -18.95
N GLN A 156 20.79 13.03 -17.66
CA GLN A 156 21.66 12.06 -16.99
C GLN A 156 21.58 10.68 -17.63
N ARG A 157 20.37 10.25 -18.04
CA ARG A 157 20.17 9.00 -18.78
C ARG A 157 21.01 8.97 -20.04
N GLN A 158 20.85 9.97 -20.92
CA GLN A 158 21.61 10.04 -22.16
C GLN A 158 23.12 10.12 -21.96
N ALA A 159 23.58 10.91 -20.98
CA ALA A 159 25.00 11.04 -20.67
C ALA A 159 25.60 9.71 -20.20
N LEU A 160 24.98 9.07 -19.21
CA LEU A 160 25.47 7.81 -18.65
C LEU A 160 25.47 6.69 -19.68
N PHE A 161 24.42 6.56 -20.51
CA PHE A 161 24.41 5.56 -21.59
C PHE A 161 25.52 5.78 -22.61
N ARG A 162 25.79 7.03 -23.00
CA ARG A 162 26.87 7.36 -23.94
C ARG A 162 28.24 7.00 -23.38
N HIS A 163 28.50 7.32 -22.12
CA HIS A 163 29.78 7.00 -21.48
C HIS A 163 29.92 5.49 -21.22
N GLU A 164 28.87 4.82 -20.77
CA GLU A 164 28.87 3.37 -20.57
C GLU A 164 29.13 2.62 -21.89
N ALA A 165 28.52 3.04 -23.00
CA ALA A 165 28.74 2.42 -24.31
C ALA A 165 30.23 2.44 -24.71
N ARG A 166 30.92 3.58 -24.51
CA ARG A 166 32.36 3.70 -24.79
C ARG A 166 33.20 2.71 -23.98
N TYR A 167 32.90 2.54 -22.69
CA TYR A 167 33.62 1.58 -21.86
C TYR A 167 33.30 0.13 -22.20
N ARG A 168 32.05 -0.16 -22.64
CA ARG A 168 31.68 -1.49 -23.15
C ARG A 168 32.43 -1.83 -24.44
N GLU A 169 32.60 -0.86 -25.34
CA GLU A 169 33.38 -1.01 -26.57
C GLU A 169 34.86 -1.30 -26.31
N MET A 170 35.47 -0.65 -25.30
CA MET A 170 36.84 -0.95 -24.87
C MET A 170 37.01 -2.41 -24.40
N GLY A 171 35.98 -2.95 -23.72
CA GLY A 171 35.99 -4.32 -23.22
C GLY A 171 37.06 -4.59 -22.15
N GLY A 172 37.28 -5.87 -21.85
CA GLY A 172 38.36 -6.31 -20.95
C GLY A 172 38.25 -5.80 -19.51
N GLU A 173 39.39 -5.65 -18.85
CA GLU A 173 39.47 -5.14 -17.47
C GLU A 173 39.35 -3.61 -17.42
N GLU A 174 39.91 -2.91 -18.40
CA GLU A 174 39.87 -1.45 -18.48
C GLU A 174 38.44 -0.92 -18.64
N GLY A 175 37.64 -1.51 -19.54
CA GLY A 175 36.23 -1.18 -19.70
C GLY A 175 35.41 -1.41 -18.43
N ARG A 176 35.65 -2.53 -17.72
CA ARG A 176 34.98 -2.83 -16.44
C ARG A 176 35.31 -1.79 -15.36
N ARG A 177 36.60 -1.46 -15.19
CA ARG A 177 37.03 -0.40 -14.24
C ARG A 177 36.45 0.97 -14.61
N GLY A 178 36.35 1.27 -15.91
CA GLY A 178 35.72 2.50 -16.40
C GLY A 178 34.23 2.60 -16.06
N ILE A 179 33.47 1.50 -16.21
CA ILE A 179 32.05 1.43 -15.82
C ILE A 179 31.89 1.61 -14.30
N GLU A 180 32.72 0.95 -13.49
CA GLU A 180 32.71 1.08 -12.04
C GLU A 180 33.02 2.52 -11.60
N ALA A 181 34.05 3.14 -12.20
CA ALA A 181 34.41 4.53 -11.93
C ALA A 181 33.30 5.52 -12.34
N LEU A 182 32.68 5.31 -13.51
CA LEU A 182 31.55 6.11 -13.98
C LEU A 182 30.37 6.04 -13.02
N GLN A 183 30.03 4.83 -12.56
CA GLN A 183 28.96 4.60 -11.59
C GLN A 183 29.22 5.32 -10.27
N GLN A 184 30.43 5.20 -9.71
CA GLN A 184 30.78 5.85 -8.46
C GLN A 184 30.74 7.37 -8.59
N ALA A 185 31.30 7.92 -9.67
CA ALA A 185 31.30 9.35 -9.94
C ALA A 185 29.87 9.91 -10.13
N ALA A 186 28.99 9.13 -10.76
CA ALA A 186 27.59 9.48 -10.95
C ALA A 186 26.83 9.49 -9.62
N LEU A 187 26.95 8.45 -8.79
CA LEU A 187 26.30 8.43 -7.47
C LEU A 187 26.71 9.63 -6.62
N GLU A 188 28.00 9.92 -6.56
CA GLU A 188 28.51 11.06 -5.80
C GLU A 188 27.92 12.40 -6.28
N ARG A 189 27.89 12.63 -7.60
CA ARG A 189 27.47 13.91 -8.18
C ARG A 189 25.96 14.09 -8.27
N LEU A 190 25.19 13.01 -8.38
CA LEU A 190 23.75 13.10 -8.62
C LEU A 190 22.91 13.12 -7.34
N ARG A 191 23.44 12.69 -6.18
CA ARG A 191 22.71 12.69 -4.90
C ARG A 191 22.07 14.02 -4.54
N ALA A 192 22.87 15.07 -4.43
CA ALA A 192 22.39 16.38 -3.97
C ALA A 192 21.40 17.02 -4.98
N PRO A 193 21.71 17.09 -6.29
CA PRO A 193 20.76 17.60 -7.28
C PRO A 193 19.46 16.81 -7.35
N TRP A 194 19.53 15.46 -7.28
CA TRP A 194 18.35 14.62 -7.26
C TRP A 194 17.46 14.90 -6.04
N THR A 195 18.07 15.03 -4.86
CA THR A 195 17.35 15.34 -3.62
C THR A 195 16.68 16.71 -3.70
N GLU A 196 17.38 17.75 -4.17
CA GLU A 196 16.81 19.09 -4.34
C GLU A 196 15.59 19.07 -5.27
N LEU A 197 15.72 18.44 -6.44
CA LEU A 197 14.65 18.38 -7.44
C LEU A 197 13.41 17.64 -6.92
N ARG A 198 13.61 16.53 -6.20
CA ARG A 198 12.55 15.75 -5.58
C ARG A 198 11.80 16.54 -4.51
N LEU A 199 12.52 17.24 -3.63
CA LEU A 199 11.93 18.08 -2.59
C LEU A 199 11.18 19.27 -3.21
N ALA A 200 11.71 19.88 -4.27
CA ALA A 200 11.05 20.96 -4.99
C ALA A 200 9.73 20.51 -5.63
N ALA A 201 9.68 19.31 -6.22
CA ALA A 201 8.46 18.73 -6.76
C ALA A 201 7.44 18.42 -5.65
N CYS A 202 7.88 17.91 -4.50
CA CYS A 202 7.03 17.68 -3.33
C CYS A 202 6.46 18.98 -2.73
N ALA A 203 7.29 20.02 -2.63
CA ALA A 203 6.84 21.33 -2.17
C ALA A 203 5.79 21.92 -3.13
N ALA A 204 5.93 21.71 -4.43
CA ALA A 204 4.94 22.16 -5.41
C ALA A 204 3.63 21.36 -5.32
N THR A 205 3.66 20.07 -4.96
CA THR A 205 2.42 19.29 -4.74
C THR A 205 1.60 19.76 -3.55
N ALA A 206 2.26 20.23 -2.49
CA ALA A 206 1.60 20.64 -1.24
C ALA A 206 0.50 21.70 -1.45
N GLU A 207 0.61 22.53 -2.48
CA GLU A 207 -0.33 23.62 -2.79
C GLU A 207 -1.72 23.17 -3.22
N PHE A 208 -1.86 21.91 -3.64
CA PHE A 208 -3.11 21.41 -4.22
C PHE A 208 -3.52 20.03 -3.71
N MET A 209 -2.92 19.55 -2.62
CA MET A 209 -3.23 18.23 -2.05
C MET A 209 -4.70 18.06 -1.61
N GLU A 210 -5.41 19.15 -1.35
CA GLU A 210 -6.85 19.13 -1.01
C GLU A 210 -7.75 18.97 -2.24
N ASP A 211 -7.26 19.29 -3.45
CA ASP A 211 -7.99 19.18 -4.69
C ASP A 211 -7.68 17.85 -5.39
N ARG A 212 -8.60 16.89 -5.25
CA ARG A 212 -8.45 15.55 -5.83
C ARG A 212 -8.27 15.55 -7.35
N ALA A 213 -8.92 16.46 -8.06
CA ALA A 213 -8.82 16.50 -9.52
C ALA A 213 -7.42 16.94 -9.94
N ARG A 214 -6.85 17.95 -9.25
CA ARG A 214 -5.48 18.42 -9.49
C ARG A 214 -4.44 17.38 -9.10
N VAL A 215 -4.61 16.72 -7.94
CA VAL A 215 -3.72 15.62 -7.51
C VAL A 215 -3.69 14.51 -8.55
N GLN A 216 -4.86 14.08 -9.02
CA GLN A 216 -4.94 13.01 -10.02
C GLN A 216 -4.31 13.42 -11.34
N ALA A 217 -4.58 14.64 -11.84
CA ALA A 217 -3.98 15.15 -13.08
C ALA A 217 -2.46 15.28 -12.96
N ALA A 218 -1.95 15.78 -11.84
CA ALA A 218 -0.51 15.93 -11.59
C ALA A 218 0.20 14.56 -11.51
N LYS A 219 -0.43 13.58 -10.86
CA LYS A 219 0.05 12.19 -10.82
C LYS A 219 0.11 11.58 -12.22
N GLN A 220 -0.98 11.64 -12.98
CA GLN A 220 -1.02 11.13 -14.35
C GLN A 220 0.03 11.79 -15.25
N LEU A 221 0.20 13.11 -15.15
CA LEU A 221 1.25 13.80 -15.88
C LEU A 221 2.64 13.25 -15.51
N THR A 222 2.90 13.02 -14.22
CA THR A 222 4.17 12.49 -13.71
C THR A 222 4.44 11.07 -14.22
N GLU A 223 3.44 10.20 -14.14
CA GLU A 223 3.49 8.83 -14.65
C GLU A 223 3.66 8.78 -16.16
N MET A 224 3.16 9.78 -16.89
CA MET A 224 3.32 9.89 -18.33
C MET A 224 4.75 10.32 -18.73
N VAL A 225 5.32 11.34 -18.07
CA VAL A 225 6.56 11.99 -18.56
C VAL A 225 7.84 11.61 -17.80
N LEU A 226 7.73 11.21 -16.53
CA LEU A 226 8.87 10.95 -15.66
C LEU A 226 9.05 9.47 -15.36
N THR A 227 7.99 8.78 -14.93
CA THR A 227 8.07 7.38 -14.50
C THR A 227 8.74 6.46 -15.53
N PRO A 228 8.41 6.52 -16.84
CA PRO A 228 9.04 5.68 -17.87
C PRO A 228 10.56 5.91 -17.99
N LEU A 229 11.05 7.09 -17.59
CA LEU A 229 12.46 7.40 -17.60
C LEU A 229 13.23 6.67 -16.50
N LEU A 230 12.56 6.36 -15.39
CA LEU A 230 13.15 5.75 -14.19
C LEU A 230 13.01 4.24 -14.13
N LEU A 231 12.23 3.62 -15.04
CA LEU A 231 12.01 2.17 -15.05
C LEU A 231 13.29 1.36 -15.33
N ASP A 232 14.39 1.95 -15.79
CA ASP A 232 15.67 1.23 -15.88
C ASP A 232 16.23 0.84 -14.49
N ALA A 233 15.75 1.47 -13.41
CA ALA A 233 16.10 1.12 -12.04
C ALA A 233 15.19 0.01 -11.49
N PRO A 234 15.71 -1.20 -11.15
CA PRO A 234 14.87 -2.35 -10.78
C PRO A 234 13.92 -2.13 -9.60
N CYS A 235 14.36 -1.44 -8.54
CA CYS A 235 13.52 -1.20 -7.37
C CYS A 235 12.37 -0.23 -7.68
N ILE A 236 12.63 0.80 -8.51
CA ILE A 236 11.60 1.73 -8.99
C ILE A 236 10.61 1.00 -9.89
N ARG A 237 11.11 0.24 -10.88
CA ARG A 237 10.27 -0.54 -11.80
C ARG A 237 9.34 -1.46 -11.05
N ARG A 238 9.89 -2.28 -10.15
CA ARG A 238 9.10 -3.25 -9.39
C ARG A 238 8.06 -2.59 -8.49
N SER A 239 8.41 -1.47 -7.86
CA SER A 239 7.46 -0.70 -7.04
C SER A 239 6.30 -0.16 -7.88
N TYR A 240 6.56 0.29 -9.11
CA TYR A 240 5.54 0.84 -10.00
C TYR A 240 4.69 -0.23 -10.70
N GLU A 241 5.32 -1.27 -11.26
CA GLU A 241 4.65 -2.34 -12.01
C GLU A 241 3.87 -3.29 -11.10
N LYS A 242 4.25 -3.39 -9.81
CA LYS A 242 3.51 -4.15 -8.77
C LYS A 242 3.19 -5.58 -9.24
N PRO A 243 4.20 -6.41 -9.55
CA PRO A 243 3.97 -7.75 -10.11
C PRO A 243 3.10 -8.64 -9.21
N LEU A 244 3.06 -8.36 -7.89
CA LEU A 244 2.24 -9.06 -6.91
C LEU A 244 0.98 -8.28 -6.48
N GLY A 245 0.64 -7.20 -7.20
CA GLY A 245 -0.52 -6.35 -6.95
C GLY A 245 -0.31 -5.23 -5.93
N TYR A 246 0.90 -5.08 -5.37
CA TYR A 246 1.24 -4.01 -4.42
C TYR A 246 2.72 -3.56 -4.54
N PRO A 247 3.06 -2.29 -4.21
CA PRO A 247 4.37 -1.69 -4.53
C PRO A 247 5.50 -2.04 -3.56
N GLY A 248 5.18 -2.43 -2.33
CA GLY A 248 6.14 -2.70 -1.25
C GLY A 248 6.37 -4.18 -1.01
N ASP A 249 6.48 -4.98 -2.06
CA ASP A 249 6.60 -6.44 -1.94
C ASP A 249 7.93 -6.92 -1.36
N TYR A 250 8.02 -8.23 -1.10
CA TYR A 250 9.17 -8.82 -0.43
C TYR A 250 10.49 -8.57 -1.16
N GLN A 251 10.48 -8.47 -2.49
CA GLN A 251 11.68 -8.23 -3.28
C GLN A 251 12.08 -6.75 -3.23
N VAL A 252 11.12 -5.82 -3.19
CA VAL A 252 11.40 -4.41 -2.88
C VAL A 252 12.02 -4.28 -1.49
N MET A 253 11.54 -5.05 -0.51
CA MET A 253 12.17 -5.10 0.82
C MET A 253 13.59 -5.67 0.76
N LEU A 254 13.85 -6.73 -0.02
CA LEU A 254 15.19 -7.26 -0.23
C LEU A 254 16.14 -6.21 -0.82
N TYR A 255 15.72 -5.44 -1.83
CA TYR A 255 16.53 -4.32 -2.34
C TYR A 255 16.87 -3.31 -1.23
N CYS A 256 15.90 -2.96 -0.38
CA CYS A 256 16.12 -2.05 0.73
C CYS A 256 17.17 -2.57 1.73
N TYR A 257 17.19 -3.88 1.98
CA TYR A 257 18.12 -4.52 2.90
C TYR A 257 19.51 -4.76 2.30
N ASP A 258 19.58 -5.31 1.09
CA ASP A 258 20.83 -5.73 0.45
C ASP A 258 21.64 -4.55 -0.07
N GLN A 259 20.97 -3.42 -0.38
CA GLN A 259 21.63 -2.17 -0.74
C GLN A 259 22.55 -2.26 -1.98
N ALA A 260 22.37 -3.31 -2.79
CA ALA A 260 23.18 -3.58 -3.96
C ALA A 260 22.97 -2.53 -5.06
N LEU A 261 23.95 -2.47 -5.97
CA LEU A 261 23.86 -1.67 -7.20
C LEU A 261 23.26 -2.55 -8.30
N GLU A 262 21.94 -2.54 -8.42
CA GLU A 262 21.22 -3.38 -9.37
C GLU A 262 20.69 -2.63 -10.59
N GLY A 263 20.80 -3.25 -11.76
CA GLY A 263 20.34 -2.71 -13.04
C GLY A 263 21.28 -3.05 -14.20
N ASP A 264 20.70 -3.11 -15.41
CA ASP A 264 21.41 -3.50 -16.63
C ASP A 264 22.30 -2.39 -17.22
N SER A 265 22.11 -1.15 -16.75
CA SER A 265 22.89 0.04 -17.13
C SER A 265 23.43 0.76 -15.91
N VAL A 266 24.46 1.59 -16.10
CA VAL A 266 24.96 2.49 -15.04
C VAL A 266 23.84 3.42 -14.58
N PHE A 267 23.03 3.95 -15.50
CA PHE A 267 21.88 4.77 -15.15
C PHE A 267 20.90 4.03 -14.22
N GLY A 268 20.52 2.80 -14.59
CA GLY A 268 19.63 1.96 -13.78
C GLY A 268 20.19 1.68 -12.39
N ARG A 269 21.48 1.30 -12.30
CA ARG A 269 22.18 1.06 -11.02
C ARG A 269 22.24 2.30 -10.13
N VAL A 270 22.53 3.46 -10.72
CA VAL A 270 22.59 4.74 -10.01
C VAL A 270 21.22 5.13 -9.47
N PHE A 271 20.17 5.15 -10.30
CA PHE A 271 18.83 5.53 -9.85
C PHE A 271 18.18 4.50 -8.92
N HIS A 272 18.49 3.22 -9.08
CA HIS A 272 18.15 2.18 -8.11
C HIS A 272 18.70 2.55 -6.73
N ARG A 273 20.00 2.84 -6.65
CA ARG A 273 20.66 3.19 -5.39
C ARG A 273 20.16 4.52 -4.81
N LEU A 274 19.95 5.54 -5.63
CA LEU A 274 19.38 6.82 -5.18
C LEU A 274 17.99 6.64 -4.56
N TRP A 275 17.17 5.73 -5.11
CA TRP A 275 15.90 5.37 -4.47
C TRP A 275 16.13 4.69 -3.12
N LEU A 276 17.06 3.74 -2.99
CA LEU A 276 17.34 3.08 -1.70
C LEU A 276 17.88 4.01 -0.59
N GLU A 277 18.38 5.19 -0.98
CA GLU A 277 18.84 6.27 -0.11
C GLU A 277 17.71 7.25 0.27
N HIS A 278 16.55 7.18 -0.39
CA HIS A 278 15.35 7.93 -0.02
C HIS A 278 14.92 7.60 1.43
N PRO A 279 14.34 8.56 2.20
CA PRO A 279 13.99 8.33 3.61
C PRO A 279 13.13 7.09 3.85
N LEU A 280 12.10 6.83 3.03
CA LEU A 280 11.23 5.65 3.19
C LEU A 280 11.96 4.30 3.09
N PRO A 281 12.65 3.94 1.99
CA PRO A 281 13.41 2.69 1.93
C PRO A 281 14.63 2.68 2.86
N SER A 282 15.18 3.84 3.23
CA SER A 282 16.19 3.91 4.28
C SER A 282 15.66 3.52 5.65
N GLY A 283 14.47 4.04 5.99
CA GLY A 283 13.74 3.70 7.20
C GLY A 283 13.38 2.22 7.32
N VAL A 284 13.28 1.48 6.21
CA VAL A 284 13.07 0.02 6.24
C VAL A 284 14.21 -0.71 6.96
N ARG A 285 15.46 -0.23 6.83
CA ARG A 285 16.62 -0.83 7.50
C ARG A 285 16.68 -0.47 8.98
N THR A 286 16.51 0.81 9.30
CA THR A 286 16.57 1.30 10.67
C THR A 286 15.37 0.85 11.51
N ARG A 287 14.20 0.66 10.89
CA ARG A 287 13.04 0.06 11.56
C ARG A 287 13.23 -1.42 11.87
N ARG A 288 13.87 -2.20 10.98
CA ARG A 288 14.28 -3.59 11.26
C ARG A 288 15.18 -3.63 12.49
N ASP A 289 16.18 -2.74 12.55
CA ASP A 289 17.12 -2.68 13.66
C ASP A 289 16.42 -2.34 14.98
N LEU A 290 15.48 -1.37 14.98
CA LEU A 290 14.65 -1.05 16.14
C LEU A 290 13.84 -2.28 16.62
N VAL A 291 13.20 -3.01 15.71
CA VAL A 291 12.43 -4.21 16.05
C VAL A 291 13.32 -5.30 16.65
N VAL A 292 14.53 -5.50 16.11
CA VAL A 292 15.50 -6.45 16.66
C VAL A 292 15.92 -6.05 18.07
N ASP A 293 16.19 -4.77 18.31
CA ASP A 293 16.56 -4.28 19.64
C ASP A 293 15.42 -4.47 20.65
N LEU A 294 14.16 -4.21 20.23
CA LEU A 294 12.97 -4.49 21.04
C LEU A 294 12.83 -5.98 21.36
N ALA A 295 13.08 -6.87 20.40
CA ALA A 295 13.04 -8.32 20.61
C ALA A 295 14.12 -8.80 21.60
N ILE A 296 15.34 -8.25 21.51
CA ILE A 296 16.43 -8.54 22.44
C ILE A 296 16.04 -8.07 23.86
N ASP A 297 15.46 -6.88 24.00
CA ASP A 297 15.01 -6.36 25.28
C ASP A 297 13.84 -7.15 25.87
N GLN A 298 12.90 -7.62 25.04
CA GLN A 298 11.85 -8.54 25.50
C GLN A 298 12.45 -9.85 26.02
N HIS A 299 13.46 -10.38 25.34
CA HIS A 299 14.13 -11.57 25.84
C HIS A 299 14.85 -11.35 27.17
N ARG A 300 15.52 -10.20 27.34
CA ARG A 300 16.22 -9.86 28.60
C ARG A 300 15.24 -9.77 29.76
N ARG A 301 14.08 -9.14 29.55
CA ARG A 301 12.99 -9.08 30.54
C ARG A 301 12.47 -10.46 30.88
N LEU A 302 12.19 -11.29 29.87
CA LEU A 302 11.73 -12.65 30.09
C LEU A 302 12.74 -13.47 30.90
N ILE A 303 14.04 -13.31 30.70
CA ILE A 303 15.06 -13.96 31.54
C ILE A 303 14.98 -13.47 32.99
N ALA A 304 14.86 -12.16 33.19
CA ALA A 304 14.84 -11.58 34.54
C ALA A 304 13.59 -11.98 35.34
N ASP A 305 12.46 -12.13 34.66
CA ASP A 305 11.17 -12.44 35.28
C ASP A 305 10.88 -13.95 35.39
N SER A 306 11.66 -14.80 34.71
CA SER A 306 11.39 -16.24 34.63
C SER A 306 12.04 -17.03 35.76
N HIS A 307 11.24 -17.86 36.44
CA HIS A 307 11.70 -18.89 37.37
C HIS A 307 12.08 -20.22 36.68
N GLY A 308 11.98 -20.29 35.35
CA GLY A 308 12.31 -21.49 34.54
C GLY A 308 13.02 -21.15 33.23
N THR A 309 13.18 -22.15 32.35
CA THR A 309 13.79 -21.96 31.03
C THR A 309 12.96 -20.97 30.20
N PRO A 310 13.50 -19.80 29.80
CA PRO A 310 12.74 -18.80 29.08
C PRO A 310 12.36 -19.29 27.68
N ASP A 311 11.11 -19.09 27.27
CA ASP A 311 10.60 -19.38 25.93
C ASP A 311 10.02 -18.11 25.30
N LEU A 312 10.85 -17.36 24.58
CA LEU A 312 10.42 -16.12 23.93
C LEU A 312 9.56 -16.45 22.70
N ARG A 313 8.38 -15.86 22.60
CA ARG A 313 7.44 -16.07 21.49
C ARG A 313 7.22 -14.75 20.78
N ILE A 314 7.68 -14.67 19.55
CA ILE A 314 7.66 -13.48 18.70
C ILE A 314 6.74 -13.74 17.51
N THR A 315 5.83 -12.83 17.22
CA THR A 315 5.04 -12.83 15.99
C THR A 315 5.38 -11.62 15.12
N SER A 316 5.68 -11.86 13.84
CA SER A 316 5.86 -10.86 12.80
C SER A 316 4.69 -10.92 11.83
N LEU A 317 3.86 -9.87 11.83
CA LEU A 317 2.69 -9.75 10.95
C LEU A 317 3.03 -8.86 9.73
N GLY A 318 2.92 -9.43 8.53
CA GLY A 318 3.48 -8.83 7.32
C GLY A 318 4.99 -8.96 7.34
N CYS A 319 5.48 -10.20 7.48
CA CYS A 319 6.89 -10.44 7.73
C CYS A 319 7.80 -10.16 6.53
N GLY A 320 7.26 -10.15 5.30
CA GLY A 320 8.06 -10.03 4.08
C GLY A 320 9.21 -11.06 4.10
N PRO A 321 10.46 -10.67 3.79
CA PRO A 321 11.61 -11.58 3.83
C PRO A 321 12.15 -11.87 5.24
N ALA A 322 11.52 -11.35 6.31
CA ALA A 322 11.84 -11.59 7.72
C ALA A 322 13.32 -11.42 8.10
N ARG A 323 13.98 -10.36 7.61
CA ARG A 323 15.40 -10.08 7.90
C ARG A 323 15.68 -9.79 9.38
N GLU A 324 14.64 -9.53 10.18
CA GLU A 324 14.73 -9.41 11.62
C GLU A 324 15.26 -10.69 12.29
N VAL A 325 14.91 -11.87 11.76
CA VAL A 325 15.32 -13.17 12.34
C VAL A 325 16.84 -13.38 12.25
N PRO A 326 17.48 -13.38 11.06
CA PRO A 326 18.93 -13.53 10.98
C PRO A 326 19.66 -12.40 11.72
N THR A 327 19.18 -11.15 11.65
CA THR A 327 19.81 -10.03 12.37
C THR A 327 19.73 -10.20 13.89
N PHE A 328 18.62 -10.73 14.44
CA PHE A 328 18.53 -11.07 15.86
C PHE A 328 19.57 -12.13 16.26
N ILE A 329 19.69 -13.19 15.46
CA ILE A 329 20.66 -14.28 15.70
C ILE A 329 22.10 -13.77 15.62
N GLU A 330 22.41 -12.92 14.64
CA GLU A 330 23.73 -12.32 14.47
C GLU A 330 24.11 -11.39 15.63
N ARG A 331 23.19 -10.52 16.07
CA ARG A 331 23.41 -9.61 17.21
C ARG A 331 23.46 -10.33 18.55
N ARG A 332 22.88 -11.52 18.62
CA ARG A 332 22.84 -12.34 19.82
C ARG A 332 23.02 -13.82 19.48
N PRO A 333 24.26 -14.28 19.24
CA PRO A 333 24.50 -15.66 18.79
C PRO A 333 24.17 -16.73 19.86
N HIS A 334 24.16 -16.32 21.14
CA HIS A 334 23.90 -17.18 22.29
C HIS A 334 22.83 -16.59 23.20
N TRP A 335 21.81 -17.39 23.55
CA TRP A 335 20.82 -17.04 24.56
C TRP A 335 20.36 -18.27 25.37
N PRO A 336 19.94 -18.09 26.63
CA PRO A 336 19.31 -19.18 27.38
C PRO A 336 17.90 -19.45 26.86
N GLY A 337 17.49 -20.71 26.89
CA GLY A 337 16.14 -21.14 26.51
C GLY A 337 15.85 -21.11 25.01
N SER A 338 14.58 -20.95 24.65
CA SER A 338 14.11 -21.02 23.26
C SER A 338 13.54 -19.70 22.76
N VAL A 339 13.68 -19.46 21.45
CA VAL A 339 13.02 -18.36 20.75
C VAL A 339 12.16 -18.94 19.62
N THR A 340 10.86 -18.73 19.69
CA THR A 340 9.91 -19.13 18.64
C THR A 340 9.47 -17.91 17.83
N TRP A 341 9.73 -17.93 16.52
CA TRP A 341 9.24 -16.94 15.56
C TRP A 341 8.03 -17.47 14.80
N THR A 342 6.93 -16.74 14.85
CA THR A 342 5.77 -16.93 13.98
C THR A 342 5.76 -15.83 12.93
N LEU A 343 5.97 -16.21 11.68
CA LEU A 343 6.07 -15.34 10.52
C LEU A 343 4.77 -15.44 9.72
N ILE A 344 4.04 -14.33 9.59
CA ILE A 344 2.73 -14.28 8.95
C ILE A 344 2.82 -13.35 7.74
N ASP A 345 2.47 -13.86 6.56
CA ASP A 345 2.37 -13.05 5.34
C ASP A 345 1.25 -13.57 4.43
N GLN A 346 0.71 -12.69 3.58
CA GLN A 346 -0.27 -13.09 2.57
C GLN A 346 0.39 -13.73 1.34
N ASP A 347 1.68 -13.47 1.15
CA ASP A 347 2.46 -13.86 -0.01
C ASP A 347 3.27 -15.14 0.29
N GLU A 348 3.01 -16.20 -0.48
CA GLU A 348 3.73 -17.48 -0.34
C GLU A 348 5.22 -17.37 -0.75
N GLU A 349 5.55 -16.53 -1.73
CA GLU A 349 6.93 -16.32 -2.16
C GLU A 349 7.72 -15.59 -1.06
N ALA A 350 7.10 -14.58 -0.44
CA ALA A 350 7.66 -13.90 0.72
C ALA A 350 7.96 -14.87 1.87
N LEU A 351 6.99 -15.75 2.22
CA LEU A 351 7.16 -16.75 3.26
C LEU A 351 8.24 -17.78 2.93
N SER A 352 8.36 -18.19 1.66
CA SER A 352 9.41 -19.10 1.21
C SER A 352 10.80 -18.47 1.43
N VAL A 353 10.98 -17.22 1.02
CA VAL A 353 12.23 -16.46 1.23
C VAL A 353 12.53 -16.28 2.72
N ALA A 354 11.53 -15.90 3.51
CA ALA A 354 11.65 -15.74 4.96
C ALA A 354 12.08 -17.04 5.63
N TYR A 355 11.41 -18.15 5.34
CA TYR A 355 11.72 -19.46 5.88
C TYR A 355 13.14 -19.89 5.52
N GLN A 356 13.53 -19.80 4.25
CA GLN A 356 14.88 -20.18 3.82
C GLN A 356 15.97 -19.36 4.52
N THR A 357 15.78 -18.05 4.62
CA THR A 357 16.75 -17.14 5.24
C THR A 357 16.86 -17.39 6.74
N ALA A 358 15.72 -17.47 7.43
CA ALA A 358 15.66 -17.72 8.87
C ALA A 358 16.18 -19.13 9.24
N GLN A 359 15.87 -20.15 8.45
CA GLN A 359 16.32 -21.52 8.69
C GLN A 359 17.84 -21.64 8.54
N ARG A 360 18.43 -20.99 7.53
CA ARG A 360 19.90 -20.95 7.36
C ARG A 360 20.60 -20.31 8.56
N ALA A 361 20.04 -19.22 9.10
CA ALA A 361 20.59 -18.57 10.29
C ALA A 361 20.42 -19.44 11.55
N THR A 362 19.26 -20.09 11.69
CA THR A 362 18.95 -20.99 12.81
C THR A 362 19.92 -22.18 12.86
N VAL A 363 20.14 -22.87 11.74
CA VAL A 363 21.04 -24.05 11.68
C VAL A 363 22.49 -23.69 11.99
N ARG A 364 22.90 -22.44 11.73
CA ARG A 364 24.25 -21.94 12.06
C ARG A 364 24.39 -21.50 13.52
N SER A 365 23.28 -21.30 14.22
CA SER A 365 23.27 -20.95 15.65
C SER A 365 23.28 -22.20 16.51
N SER A 366 23.93 -22.12 17.67
CA SER A 366 23.85 -23.14 18.73
C SER A 366 22.64 -22.95 19.65
N SER A 367 21.86 -21.89 19.45
CA SER A 367 20.72 -21.53 20.31
C SER A 367 19.39 -22.07 19.77
N ASP A 368 18.48 -22.51 20.66
CA ASP A 368 17.19 -23.09 20.28
C ASP A 368 16.29 -22.02 19.65
N THR A 369 16.12 -22.10 18.33
CA THR A 369 15.22 -21.26 17.54
C THR A 369 14.21 -22.13 16.82
N ARG A 370 12.92 -21.78 16.92
CA ARG A 370 11.83 -22.46 16.22
C ARG A 370 11.14 -21.49 15.27
N LEU A 371 10.80 -21.97 14.07
CA LEU A 371 10.17 -21.17 13.03
C LEU A 371 8.78 -21.74 12.71
N ARG A 372 7.80 -20.85 12.57
CA ARG A 372 6.45 -21.16 12.08
C ARG A 372 6.07 -20.13 11.03
N CYS A 373 5.69 -20.59 9.84
CA CYS A 373 5.19 -19.72 8.78
C CYS A 373 3.68 -19.92 8.61
N LEU A 374 2.91 -18.84 8.52
CA LEU A 374 1.47 -18.87 8.31
C LEU A 374 1.12 -17.99 7.09
N ASN A 375 0.54 -18.61 6.06
CA ASN A 375 0.01 -17.86 4.92
C ASN A 375 -1.40 -17.35 5.24
N MET A 376 -1.59 -16.03 5.24
CA MET A 376 -2.85 -15.40 5.64
C MET A 376 -3.15 -14.12 4.87
N SER A 377 -4.35 -14.03 4.32
CA SER A 377 -4.83 -12.85 3.61
C SER A 377 -4.98 -11.63 4.54
N PHE A 378 -4.31 -10.53 4.19
CA PHE A 378 -4.48 -9.28 4.95
C PHE A 378 -5.85 -8.63 4.72
N THR A 379 -6.51 -8.87 3.58
CA THR A 379 -7.86 -8.35 3.35
C THR A 379 -8.87 -9.04 4.26
N GLN A 380 -8.76 -10.36 4.44
CA GLN A 380 -9.56 -11.10 5.42
C GLN A 380 -9.23 -10.65 6.84
N LEU A 381 -7.94 -10.47 7.17
CA LEU A 381 -7.51 -9.98 8.47
C LEU A 381 -8.04 -8.57 8.76
N ALA A 382 -8.05 -7.67 7.78
CA ALA A 382 -8.57 -6.32 7.94
C ALA A 382 -10.11 -6.28 8.08
N GLN A 383 -10.81 -7.24 7.49
CA GLN A 383 -12.28 -7.35 7.58
C GLN A 383 -12.75 -8.05 8.86
N ALA A 384 -11.99 -9.02 9.34
CA ALA A 384 -12.28 -9.78 10.55
C ALA A 384 -11.00 -10.02 11.37
N PRO A 385 -10.45 -8.98 12.04
CA PRO A 385 -9.20 -9.10 12.80
C PRO A 385 -9.22 -10.22 13.83
N GLY A 386 -10.39 -10.50 14.45
CA GLY A 386 -10.56 -11.55 15.44
C GLY A 386 -10.34 -12.99 14.94
N ASN A 387 -10.22 -13.20 13.63
CA ASN A 387 -9.90 -14.50 13.04
C ASN A 387 -8.39 -14.78 12.96
N LEU A 388 -7.53 -13.84 13.39
CA LEU A 388 -6.10 -14.05 13.43
C LEU A 388 -5.79 -15.23 14.38
N PRO A 389 -5.18 -16.34 13.91
CA PRO A 389 -4.84 -17.49 14.73
C PRO A 389 -3.54 -17.20 15.50
N LEU A 390 -3.53 -16.09 16.22
CA LEU A 390 -2.42 -15.69 17.07
C LEU A 390 -2.39 -16.63 18.27
N ALA A 391 -1.31 -17.39 18.40
CA ALA A 391 -1.14 -18.25 19.57
C ALA A 391 -1.15 -17.37 20.84
N ALA A 392 -1.91 -17.75 21.85
CA ALA A 392 -1.97 -17.01 23.11
C ALA A 392 -0.59 -16.88 23.77
N ASN A 393 -0.45 -15.87 24.63
CA ASN A 393 0.77 -15.61 25.41
C ASN A 393 1.98 -15.24 24.54
N GLN A 394 1.82 -14.37 23.54
CA GLN A 394 2.96 -13.79 22.82
C GLN A 394 3.75 -12.84 23.72
N HIS A 395 5.07 -12.89 23.66
CA HIS A 395 5.94 -11.97 24.40
C HIS A 395 6.25 -10.72 23.57
N PHE A 396 6.29 -10.86 22.25
CA PHE A 396 6.47 -9.75 21.34
C PHE A 396 5.64 -9.96 20.06
N VAL A 397 4.87 -8.97 19.66
CA VAL A 397 4.15 -8.96 18.38
C VAL A 397 4.52 -7.67 17.65
N PHE A 398 4.84 -7.75 16.37
CA PHE A 398 5.11 -6.53 15.60
C PHE A 398 4.58 -6.59 14.17
N SER A 399 4.31 -5.41 13.61
CA SER A 399 4.01 -5.22 12.19
C SER A 399 4.64 -3.91 11.71
N SER A 400 5.58 -3.99 10.77
CA SER A 400 6.41 -2.85 10.40
C SER A 400 5.84 -1.97 9.29
N GLY A 401 5.00 -2.52 8.40
CA GLY A 401 4.50 -1.79 7.22
C GLY A 401 3.03 -2.01 6.86
N LEU A 402 2.30 -2.91 7.55
CA LEU A 402 0.89 -3.16 7.24
C LEU A 402 0.00 -1.94 7.59
N PHE A 403 0.32 -1.24 8.67
CA PHE A 403 -0.48 -0.13 9.18
C PHE A 403 -0.48 1.09 8.26
N ASP A 404 0.51 1.20 7.36
CA ASP A 404 0.59 2.22 6.32
C ASP A 404 -0.61 2.17 5.35
N TYR A 405 -1.36 1.06 5.33
CA TYR A 405 -2.49 0.85 4.41
C TYR A 405 -3.85 0.79 5.12
N LEU A 406 -3.86 0.74 6.46
CA LEU A 406 -5.08 0.57 7.24
C LEU A 406 -5.64 1.91 7.68
N ARG A 407 -6.93 2.13 7.47
CA ARG A 407 -7.64 3.29 8.05
C ARG A 407 -7.76 3.14 9.57
N GLU A 408 -7.87 4.28 10.27
CA GLU A 408 -7.86 4.34 11.74
C GLU A 408 -8.76 3.30 12.45
N PRO A 409 -10.03 3.08 12.04
CA PRO A 409 -10.88 2.09 12.71
C PRO A 409 -10.33 0.65 12.61
N GLY A 410 -9.91 0.23 11.41
CA GLY A 410 -9.36 -1.11 11.19
C GLY A 410 -7.97 -1.29 11.81
N ALA A 411 -7.14 -0.25 11.77
CA ALA A 411 -5.83 -0.25 12.44
C ALA A 411 -5.97 -0.37 13.97
N SER A 412 -6.91 0.38 14.58
CA SER A 412 -7.16 0.33 16.02
C SER A 412 -7.72 -1.03 16.46
N GLU A 413 -8.60 -1.63 15.65
CA GLU A 413 -9.15 -2.97 15.91
C GLU A 413 -8.08 -4.05 15.79
N LEU A 414 -7.25 -4.02 14.74
CA LEU A 414 -6.13 -4.94 14.61
C LEU A 414 -5.15 -4.80 15.77
N LEU A 415 -4.80 -3.56 16.17
CA LEU A 415 -3.91 -3.34 17.32
C LEU A 415 -4.47 -3.97 18.60
N ALA A 416 -5.78 -3.84 18.86
CA ALA A 416 -6.42 -4.46 20.02
C ALA A 416 -6.31 -5.99 19.98
N VAL A 417 -6.56 -6.63 18.83
CA VAL A 417 -6.40 -8.09 18.67
C VAL A 417 -4.95 -8.53 18.92
N LEU A 418 -3.97 -7.80 18.38
CA LEU A 418 -2.56 -8.12 18.61
C LEU A 418 -2.18 -7.96 20.09
N TYR A 419 -2.72 -6.94 20.77
CA TYR A 419 -2.51 -6.67 22.18
C TYR A 419 -3.14 -7.75 23.08
N ASP A 420 -4.35 -8.22 22.75
CA ASP A 420 -5.05 -9.24 23.51
C ASP A 420 -4.28 -10.57 23.54
N GLY A 421 -3.62 -10.92 22.43
CA GLY A 421 -2.76 -12.10 22.32
C GLY A 421 -1.46 -12.04 23.13
N LEU A 422 -1.11 -10.89 23.72
CA LEU A 422 0.10 -10.74 24.53
C LEU A 422 -0.03 -11.45 25.89
N ALA A 423 1.07 -12.06 26.30
CA ALA A 423 1.32 -12.45 27.68
C ALA A 423 1.39 -11.21 28.59
N PRO A 424 1.18 -11.35 29.92
CA PRO A 424 1.51 -10.30 30.87
C PRO A 424 2.96 -9.83 30.69
N GLY A 425 3.18 -8.51 30.71
CA GLY A 425 4.48 -7.91 30.40
C GLY A 425 4.86 -7.88 28.93
N GLY A 426 4.10 -8.53 28.04
CA GLY A 426 4.37 -8.60 26.60
C GLY A 426 4.22 -7.26 25.88
N LEU A 427 4.80 -7.15 24.69
CA LEU A 427 4.86 -5.93 23.89
C LEU A 427 4.24 -6.12 22.51
N VAL A 428 3.42 -5.16 22.06
CA VAL A 428 3.09 -4.99 20.64
C VAL A 428 3.78 -3.74 20.09
N ALA A 429 4.32 -3.82 18.87
CA ALA A 429 4.99 -2.73 18.17
C ALA A 429 4.48 -2.60 16.72
N VAL A 430 3.83 -1.48 16.39
CA VAL A 430 3.30 -1.25 15.03
C VAL A 430 3.91 0.00 14.39
N GLY A 431 4.46 -0.17 13.19
CA GLY A 431 5.13 0.87 12.41
C GLY A 431 4.18 1.59 11.45
N ASN A 432 4.36 2.90 11.27
CA ASN A 432 3.67 3.68 10.26
C ASN A 432 4.54 4.82 9.70
N ALA A 433 4.47 5.09 8.40
CA ALA A 433 5.15 6.19 7.75
C ALA A 433 4.76 7.54 8.39
N VAL A 434 5.75 8.39 8.64
CA VAL A 434 5.57 9.70 9.30
C VAL A 434 4.84 10.66 8.37
N GLY A 435 3.87 11.42 8.90
CA GLY A 435 3.23 12.55 8.23
C GLY A 435 3.00 13.73 9.19
N PRO A 436 2.91 14.97 8.69
CA PRO A 436 3.31 15.41 7.35
C PRO A 436 4.83 15.22 7.11
N ASN A 437 5.24 15.09 5.86
CA ASN A 437 6.65 14.93 5.44
C ASN A 437 6.90 15.61 4.08
N GLU A 438 8.15 15.67 3.64
CA GLU A 438 8.56 16.25 2.34
C GLU A 438 8.95 15.18 1.31
N ASP A 439 8.55 13.93 1.56
CA ASP A 439 9.00 12.76 0.83
C ASP A 439 7.88 11.98 0.14
N TYR A 440 6.61 12.35 0.35
CA TYR A 440 5.44 11.64 -0.15
C TYR A 440 5.28 11.72 -1.68
N TRP A 441 5.94 12.68 -2.33
CA TRP A 441 5.82 12.88 -3.78
C TRP A 441 6.36 11.69 -4.57
N SER A 442 7.57 11.21 -4.27
CA SER A 442 8.15 10.06 -4.99
C SER A 442 7.31 8.78 -4.89
N PRO A 443 6.94 8.26 -3.70
CA PRO A 443 6.06 7.10 -3.64
C PRO A 443 4.72 7.39 -4.29
N GLY A 444 4.04 8.51 -3.99
CA GLY A 444 2.66 8.74 -4.44
C GLY A 444 2.50 9.08 -5.93
N PHE A 445 3.42 9.87 -6.50
CA PHE A 445 3.31 10.41 -7.86
C PHE A 445 4.22 9.71 -8.86
N VAL A 446 5.37 9.16 -8.44
CA VAL A 446 6.30 8.48 -9.35
C VAL A 446 6.05 6.97 -9.36
N LEU A 447 5.77 6.38 -8.19
CA LEU A 447 5.69 4.92 -8.01
C LEU A 447 4.26 4.39 -7.90
N ASP A 448 3.24 5.25 -7.98
CA ASP A 448 1.85 4.88 -7.69
C ASP A 448 1.70 4.15 -6.33
N TRP A 449 2.48 4.57 -5.34
CA TRP A 449 2.54 3.98 -4.01
C TRP A 449 1.79 4.87 -3.02
N THR A 450 0.52 4.55 -2.80
CA THR A 450 -0.33 5.27 -1.84
C THR A 450 -0.13 4.73 -0.43
N LEU A 451 0.26 5.62 0.49
CA LEU A 451 0.43 5.33 1.93
C LEU A 451 -0.45 6.28 2.77
N ILE A 452 -0.91 5.79 3.92
CA ILE A 452 -1.53 6.60 4.97
C ILE A 452 -0.42 7.08 5.91
N TYR A 453 0.02 8.31 5.72
CA TYR A 453 0.97 8.96 6.61
C TYR A 453 0.28 9.41 7.90
N ARG A 454 0.96 9.26 9.04
CA ARG A 454 0.40 9.62 10.35
C ARG A 454 1.32 10.53 11.15
N THR A 455 0.72 11.49 11.82
CA THR A 455 1.30 12.26 12.92
C THR A 455 1.48 11.38 14.16
N ARG A 456 2.26 11.87 15.13
CA ARG A 456 2.41 11.21 16.42
C ARG A 456 1.07 11.03 17.16
N ASP A 457 0.19 12.01 17.07
CA ASP A 457 -1.12 11.97 17.73
C ASP A 457 -2.08 11.00 17.04
N GLU A 458 -2.04 10.91 15.70
CA GLU A 458 -2.74 9.87 14.94
C GLU A 458 -2.28 8.47 15.31
N MET A 459 -0.99 8.29 15.55
CA MET A 459 -0.48 7.03 16.08
C MET A 459 -1.08 6.74 17.46
N LEU A 460 -1.02 7.69 18.41
CA LEU A 460 -1.60 7.49 19.74
C LEU A 460 -3.10 7.12 19.70
N ARG A 461 -3.88 7.69 18.76
CA ARG A 461 -5.30 7.35 18.60
C ARG A 461 -5.56 5.89 18.21
N LEU A 462 -4.59 5.21 17.58
CA LEU A 462 -4.71 3.78 17.27
C LEU A 462 -4.88 2.95 18.55
N ALA A 463 -4.31 3.41 19.68
CA ALA A 463 -4.42 2.75 20.97
C ALA A 463 -5.75 3.02 21.69
N SER A 464 -6.70 3.75 21.09
CA SER A 464 -7.97 4.14 21.72
C SER A 464 -8.84 2.97 22.20
N ARG A 465 -8.64 1.77 21.64
CA ARG A 465 -9.34 0.54 22.03
C ARG A 465 -8.60 -0.32 23.05
N LEU A 466 -7.38 0.08 23.43
CA LEU A 466 -6.61 -0.67 24.42
C LEU A 466 -7.14 -0.41 25.83
N PRO A 467 -6.94 -1.36 26.77
CA PRO A 467 -7.24 -1.15 28.18
C PRO A 467 -6.52 0.08 28.76
N ALA A 468 -7.12 0.71 29.78
CA ALA A 468 -6.60 1.94 30.38
C ALA A 468 -5.25 1.77 31.11
N ASP A 469 -4.94 0.55 31.53
CA ASP A 469 -3.67 0.16 32.15
C ASP A 469 -2.59 -0.21 31.13
N ALA A 470 -2.88 -0.17 29.81
CA ALA A 470 -1.87 -0.37 28.78
C ALA A 470 -0.83 0.76 28.79
N GLU A 471 0.45 0.40 28.88
CA GLU A 471 1.54 1.36 28.75
C GLU A 471 1.79 1.66 27.27
N VAL A 472 1.38 2.83 26.79
CA VAL A 472 1.48 3.23 25.39
C VAL A 472 2.54 4.32 25.21
N GLN A 473 3.42 4.14 24.22
CA GLN A 473 4.39 5.16 23.79
C GLN A 473 4.50 5.16 22.26
N VAL A 474 4.78 6.32 21.68
CA VAL A 474 5.13 6.44 20.26
C VAL A 474 6.57 6.90 20.15
N ARG A 475 7.39 6.15 19.40
CA ARG A 475 8.80 6.43 19.15
C ARG A 475 9.04 6.67 17.66
N LEU A 476 9.95 7.56 17.33
CA LEU A 476 10.46 7.73 15.97
C LEU A 476 11.65 6.79 15.78
N GLU A 477 11.68 6.04 14.69
CA GLU A 477 12.85 5.24 14.35
C GLU A 477 14.03 6.13 13.90
N PRO A 478 15.30 5.71 14.05
CA PRO A 478 16.48 6.57 13.83
C PRO A 478 16.56 7.26 12.46
N GLY A 479 16.05 6.64 11.40
CA GLY A 479 15.95 7.15 10.04
C GLY A 479 14.82 8.16 9.82
N GLN A 480 14.02 8.45 10.85
CA GLN A 480 12.95 9.45 10.87
C GLN A 480 11.81 9.26 9.86
N ALA A 481 11.71 8.09 9.23
CA ALA A 481 10.70 7.81 8.22
C ALA A 481 9.45 7.12 8.80
N TYR A 482 9.57 6.43 9.94
CA TYR A 482 8.46 5.68 10.54
C TYR A 482 8.27 5.95 12.05
N TRP A 483 7.03 6.20 12.45
CA TRP A 483 6.61 6.09 13.85
C TRP A 483 6.43 4.62 14.23
N TYR A 484 6.74 4.29 15.48
CA TYR A 484 6.39 3.03 16.12
C TYR A 484 5.53 3.28 17.35
N LEU A 485 4.28 2.81 17.31
CA LEU A 485 3.45 2.70 18.50
C LEU A 485 3.82 1.41 19.22
N LEU A 486 4.27 1.57 20.46
CA LEU A 486 4.63 0.49 21.35
C LEU A 486 3.58 0.46 22.48
N ALA A 487 2.86 -0.65 22.60
CA ALA A 487 1.90 -0.85 23.69
C ALA A 487 2.27 -2.10 24.48
N ARG A 488 2.44 -1.95 25.79
CA ARG A 488 2.83 -3.04 26.69
C ARG A 488 1.66 -3.45 27.58
N LYS A 489 1.52 -4.76 27.75
CA LYS A 489 0.59 -5.34 28.72
C LYS A 489 1.20 -5.28 30.11
N PRO A 490 0.47 -4.83 31.14
CA PRO A 490 0.97 -4.87 32.51
C PRO A 490 1.50 -6.25 32.88
N GLY A 491 2.54 -6.28 33.70
CA GLY A 491 3.00 -7.52 34.33
C GLY A 491 1.92 -8.09 35.24
N ARG A 492 2.03 -9.36 35.61
CA ARG A 492 1.21 -9.87 36.72
C ARG A 492 1.62 -9.09 37.97
N VAL A 493 0.69 -8.36 38.57
CA VAL A 493 0.84 -7.91 39.95
C VAL A 493 0.94 -9.18 40.78
N GLY A 494 2.08 -9.36 41.46
CA GLY A 494 2.37 -10.55 42.26
C GLY A 494 1.39 -10.78 43.39
#